data_AF-A0A0S8A200-F1
#
_entry.id   AF-A0A0S8A200-F1
#
_cell.length_a   1.000
_cell.length_b   1.000
_cell.length_c   1.000
_cell.angle_alpha   90.00
_cell.angle_beta   90.00
_cell.angle_gamma   90.00
#
_symmetry.space_group_name_H-M   'P 1'
#
loop_
_entity.id
_entity.type
_entity.pdbx_description
1 polymer ?
#
loop_
_entity_poly.entity_id
_entity_poly.type
_entity_poly.pdbx_seq_one_letter_code
_entity_poly.pdbx_strand_id
1 'polypeptide(L)'
;MQCISEVDVATAMLQALFNDVRGSYNLATDQVASFHLIQKHLRNFAFPLPFGLAKRCHNLTWRYSGRYGDPAWLDCLQYSLTIDNEKAKQELNWAPTLNLFDCLDATL
;
A
#
# COMPACT_ATOMS: atom_id res chain seq x y z
N MET A 1 6.15 -3.00 -3.21
CA MET A 1 4.96 -2.48 -2.51
C MET A 1 4.06 -3.65 -2.14
N GLN A 2 3.42 -3.51 -0.99
CA GLN A 2 2.39 -4.43 -0.49
C GLN A 2 1.16 -3.56 -0.19
N CYS A 3 0.01 -3.96 -0.73
CA CYS A 3 -1.28 -3.34 -0.42
C CYS A 3 -2.13 -4.38 0.29
N ILE A 4 -3.00 -3.92 1.18
CA ILE A 4 -3.83 -4.78 2.03
C ILE A 4 -5.26 -4.27 2.01
N SER A 5 -6.21 -5.19 2.12
CA SER A 5 -7.63 -4.86 2.24
C SER A 5 -7.89 -4.11 3.55
N GLU A 6 -8.71 -3.06 3.50
CA GLU A 6 -9.16 -2.35 4.69
C GLU A 6 -9.90 -3.29 5.65
N VAL A 7 -10.60 -4.30 5.13
CA VAL A 7 -11.30 -5.31 5.94
C VAL A 7 -10.30 -6.12 6.76
N ASP A 8 -9.19 -6.55 6.15
CA ASP A 8 -8.16 -7.32 6.87
C ASP A 8 -7.50 -6.48 7.96
N VAL A 9 -7.32 -5.17 7.73
CA VAL A 9 -6.82 -4.23 8.74
C VAL A 9 -7.82 -4.10 9.90
N ALA A 10 -9.11 -3.95 9.60
CA ALA A 10 -10.14 -3.91 10.63
C ALA A 10 -10.18 -5.20 11.46
N THR A 11 -10.02 -6.37 10.82
CA THR A 11 -9.92 -7.66 11.52
C THR A 11 -8.71 -7.70 12.45
N ALA A 12 -7.53 -7.26 12.00
CA ALA A 12 -6.33 -7.18 12.85
C ALA A 12 -6.54 -6.25 14.05
N MET A 13 -7.20 -5.10 13.85
CA MET A 13 -7.52 -4.16 14.92
C MET A 13 -8.46 -4.78 15.95
N LEU A 14 -9.49 -5.52 15.51
CA LEU A 14 -10.39 -6.23 16.41
C LEU A 14 -9.66 -7.33 17.18
N GLN A 15 -8.79 -8.09 16.53
CA GLN A 15 -7.95 -9.09 17.19
C GLN A 15 -7.02 -8.45 18.22
N ALA A 16 -6.43 -7.30 17.91
CA ALA A 16 -5.59 -6.58 18.86
C ALA A 16 -6.37 -6.00 20.05
N LEU A 17 -7.63 -5.61 19.83
CA LEU A 17 -8.50 -5.07 20.88
C LEU A 17 -8.99 -6.14 21.86
N PHE A 18 -9.26 -7.35 21.38
CA PHE A 18 -9.86 -8.43 22.16
C PHE A 18 -8.87 -9.48 22.69
N ASN A 19 -7.59 -9.39 22.32
CA ASN A 19 -6.53 -10.25 22.86
C ASN A 19 -5.52 -9.42 23.67
N ASP A 20 -4.86 -10.01 24.67
CA ASP A 20 -3.81 -9.34 25.45
C ASP A 20 -2.48 -9.34 24.70
N VAL A 21 -2.39 -8.46 23.70
CA VAL A 21 -1.23 -8.31 22.80
C VAL A 21 -0.68 -6.89 22.89
N ARG A 22 0.64 -6.73 22.71
CA ARG A 22 1.32 -5.45 22.97
C ARG A 22 2.36 -5.10 21.91
N GLY A 23 2.45 -3.81 21.64
CA GLY A 23 3.46 -3.23 20.75
C GLY A 23 2.95 -2.96 19.34
N SER A 24 3.88 -2.76 18.41
CA SER A 24 3.58 -2.51 17.01
C SER A 24 3.46 -3.81 16.20
N TYR A 25 2.59 -3.76 15.20
CA TYR A 25 2.36 -4.82 14.23
C TYR A 25 2.32 -4.20 12.83
N ASN A 26 3.01 -4.84 11.89
CA ASN A 26 2.98 -4.47 10.49
C ASN A 26 1.92 -5.32 9.79
N LEU A 27 1.05 -4.67 9.02
CA LEU A 27 -0.01 -5.33 8.28
C LEU A 27 0.25 -5.13 6.78
N ALA A 28 0.45 -6.23 6.08
CA ALA A 28 0.73 -6.25 4.65
C ALA A 28 0.32 -7.60 4.06
N THR A 29 0.09 -7.63 2.76
CA THR A 29 -0.03 -8.88 2.00
C THR A 29 1.32 -9.56 1.88
N ASP A 30 1.32 -10.90 1.80
CA ASP A 30 2.57 -11.68 1.68
C ASP A 30 3.27 -11.45 0.34
N GLN A 31 2.50 -11.10 -0.69
CA GLN A 31 3.02 -10.83 -2.01
C GLN A 31 3.58 -9.42 -2.12
N VAL A 32 4.86 -9.31 -2.50
CA VAL A 32 5.49 -8.04 -2.85
C VAL A 32 5.46 -7.89 -4.38
N ALA A 33 4.98 -6.75 -4.88
CA ALA A 33 5.11 -6.41 -6.29
C ALA A 33 5.73 -5.02 -6.50
N SER A 34 6.41 -4.85 -7.63
CA SER A 34 6.88 -3.53 -8.06
C SER A 34 5.69 -2.67 -8.52
N PHE A 35 5.83 -1.34 -8.42
CA PHE A 35 4.81 -0.41 -8.92
C PHE A 35 4.54 -0.64 -10.42
N HIS A 36 5.55 -1.00 -11.20
CA HIS A 36 5.40 -1.33 -12.61
C HIS A 36 4.49 -2.55 -12.85
N LEU A 37 4.64 -3.61 -12.05
CA LEU A 37 3.76 -4.78 -12.15
C LEU A 37 2.32 -4.45 -11.77
N ILE A 38 2.13 -3.68 -10.70
CA ILE A 38 0.82 -3.18 -10.29
C ILE A 38 0.19 -2.34 -11.40
N GLN A 39 0.95 -1.42 -11.98
CA GLN A 39 0.47 -0.58 -13.09
C GLN A 39 0.07 -1.40 -14.30
N LYS A 40 0.88 -2.41 -14.67
CA LYS A 40 0.58 -3.32 -15.79
C LYS A 40 -0.66 -4.17 -15.54
N HIS A 41 -0.90 -4.59 -14.30
CA HIS A 41 -2.12 -5.30 -13.90
C HIS A 41 -3.35 -4.40 -14.03
N LEU A 42 -3.27 -3.17 -13.53
CA LEU A 42 -4.41 -2.24 -13.52
C LEU A 42 -4.69 -1.59 -14.88
N ARG A 43 -3.65 -1.34 -15.68
CA ARG A 43 -3.74 -0.62 -16.96
C ARG A 43 -2.78 -1.20 -17.97
N ASN A 44 -3.29 -1.39 -19.18
CA ASN A 44 -2.46 -1.84 -20.31
C ASN A 44 -1.44 -0.78 -20.79
N PHE A 45 -1.58 0.48 -20.38
CA PHE A 45 -0.71 1.58 -20.84
C PHE A 45 -0.02 2.30 -19.69
N ALA A 46 1.31 2.34 -19.75
CA ALA A 46 2.17 3.06 -18.82
C ALA A 46 3.03 4.08 -19.58
N PHE A 47 2.94 5.36 -19.20
CA PHE A 47 3.80 6.39 -19.77
C PHE A 47 5.09 6.50 -18.95
N PRO A 48 6.27 6.21 -19.52
CA PRO A 48 7.53 6.30 -18.80
C PRO A 48 7.91 7.77 -18.60
N LEU A 49 7.67 8.30 -17.41
CA LEU A 49 8.00 9.67 -17.04
C LEU A 49 9.17 9.68 -16.04
N PRO A 50 10.22 10.49 -16.28
CA PRO A 50 11.28 10.69 -15.30
C PRO A 50 10.72 11.19 -13.97
N PHE A 51 11.13 10.59 -12.86
CA PHE A 51 10.61 10.89 -11.52
C PHE A 51 10.70 12.38 -11.17
N GLY A 52 11.81 13.05 -11.50
CA GLY A 52 11.99 14.48 -11.25
C GLY A 52 10.98 15.37 -12.00
N LEU A 53 10.59 14.99 -13.23
CA LEU A 53 9.55 15.71 -13.97
C LEU A 53 8.18 15.45 -13.36
N ALA A 54 7.87 14.19 -13.03
CA ALA A 54 6.63 13.81 -12.34
C ALA A 54 6.44 14.62 -11.05
N LYS A 55 7.49 14.69 -10.21
CA LYS A 55 7.49 15.44 -8.96
C LYS A 55 7.28 16.94 -9.16
N ARG A 56 7.95 17.56 -10.14
CA ARG A 56 7.79 19.00 -10.41
C ARG A 56 6.39 19.33 -10.90
N CYS A 57 5.86 18.55 -11.85
CA CYS A 57 4.51 18.74 -12.35
C CYS A 57 3.48 18.54 -11.23
N HIS A 58 3.63 17.50 -10.42
CA HIS A 58 2.73 17.23 -9.30
C HIS A 58 2.77 18.32 -8.23
N ASN A 59 3.96 18.79 -7.84
CA ASN A 59 4.12 19.92 -6.91
C ASN A 59 3.44 21.20 -7.41
N LEU A 60 3.60 21.53 -8.69
CA LEU A 60 2.95 22.70 -9.28
C LEU A 60 1.43 22.53 -9.27
N THR A 61 0.93 21.41 -9.78
CA THR A 61 -0.50 21.11 -9.80
C THR A 61 -1.11 21.13 -8.40
N TRP A 62 -0.43 20.55 -7.41
CA TRP A 62 -0.87 20.56 -6.01
C TRP A 62 -0.95 21.98 -5.45
N ARG A 63 0.07 22.82 -5.68
CA ARG A 63 0.08 24.22 -5.23
C ARG A 63 -1.07 25.06 -5.78
N TYR A 64 -1.50 24.80 -7.01
CA TYR A 64 -2.55 25.59 -7.66
C TYR A 64 -3.95 24.99 -7.51
N SER A 65 -4.09 23.68 -7.30
CA SER A 65 -5.40 23.02 -7.27
C SER A 65 -5.75 22.34 -5.95
N GLY A 66 -4.75 21.94 -5.14
CA GLY A 66 -4.96 21.09 -3.97
C GLY A 66 -5.55 19.70 -4.30
N ARG A 67 -5.47 19.26 -5.56
CA ARG A 67 -6.05 18.00 -6.05
C ARG A 67 -4.94 16.96 -6.30
N TYR A 68 -5.32 15.68 -6.34
CA TYR A 68 -4.44 14.53 -6.64
C TYR A 68 -3.49 14.05 -5.53
N GLY A 69 -3.73 14.49 -4.28
CA GLY A 69 -2.99 14.01 -3.11
C GLY A 69 -1.64 14.69 -2.90
N ASP A 70 -1.13 14.59 -1.67
CA ASP A 70 0.12 15.23 -1.26
C ASP A 70 1.32 14.77 -2.13
N PRO A 71 2.16 15.68 -2.63
CA PRO A 71 3.37 15.32 -3.36
C PRO A 71 4.33 14.36 -2.65
N ALA A 72 4.30 14.30 -1.32
CA ALA A 72 5.05 13.34 -0.52
C ALA A 72 4.69 11.88 -0.86
N TRP A 73 3.46 11.61 -1.33
CA TRP A 73 3.09 10.28 -1.81
C TRP A 73 3.94 9.82 -2.99
N LEU A 74 4.34 10.76 -3.87
CA LEU A 74 5.21 10.44 -5.00
C LEU A 74 6.59 10.00 -4.50
N ASP A 75 7.11 10.64 -3.45
CA ASP A 75 8.38 10.27 -2.83
C ASP A 75 8.32 8.86 -2.21
N CYS A 76 7.18 8.48 -1.62
CA CYS A 76 6.97 7.13 -1.11
C CYS A 76 7.03 6.05 -2.20
N LEU A 77 6.62 6.36 -3.45
CA LEU A 77 6.67 5.40 -4.57
C LEU A 77 8.10 5.06 -5.01
N GLN A 78 9.08 5.93 -4.71
CA GLN A 78 10.48 5.71 -5.10
C GLN A 78 11.13 4.59 -4.27
N TYR A 79 10.63 4.35 -3.05
CA TYR A 79 11.22 3.40 -2.11
C TYR A 79 10.28 2.22 -1.91
N SER A 80 10.84 1.00 -1.86
CA SER A 80 10.03 -0.17 -1.54
C SER A 80 9.70 -0.17 -0.06
N LEU A 81 8.45 0.09 0.29
CA LEU A 81 7.92 -0.20 1.61
C LEU A 81 7.54 -1.68 1.66
N THR A 82 8.54 -2.53 1.87
CA THR A 82 8.36 -3.95 2.16
C THR A 82 8.52 -4.15 3.66
N ILE A 83 7.50 -4.69 4.30
CA ILE A 83 7.46 -4.87 5.75
C ILE A 83 7.21 -6.33 6.09
N ASP A 84 7.76 -6.76 7.21
CA ASP A 84 7.58 -8.11 7.76
C ASP A 84 6.30 -8.16 8.60
N ASN A 85 5.40 -9.07 8.24
CA ASN A 85 4.10 -9.28 8.90
C ASN A 85 4.08 -10.55 9.79
N GLU A 86 5.20 -11.26 9.95
CA GLU A 86 5.28 -12.52 10.70
C GLU A 86 4.80 -12.37 12.15
N LYS A 87 5.16 -11.26 12.80
CA LYS A 87 4.71 -10.98 14.17
C LYS A 87 3.18 -10.94 14.30
N ALA A 88 2.49 -10.36 13.31
CA ALA A 88 1.02 -10.31 13.32
C ALA A 88 0.42 -11.71 13.14
N LYS A 89 1.01 -12.54 12.29
CA LYS A 89 0.57 -13.95 12.11
C LYS A 89 0.72 -14.77 13.37
N GLN A 90 1.86 -14.63 14.03
CA GLN A 90 2.21 -15.45 15.19
C GLN A 90 1.48 -15.03 16.47
N GLU A 91 1.34 -13.72 16.71
CA GLU A 91 0.79 -13.21 17.97
C GLU A 91 -0.69 -12.81 17.88
N LEU A 92 -1.17 -12.31 16.73
CA LEU A 92 -2.57 -11.89 16.56
C LEU A 92 -3.45 -12.99 15.95
N ASN A 93 -2.85 -14.11 15.53
CA ASN A 93 -3.51 -15.13 14.71
C ASN A 93 -4.20 -14.48 13.48
N TRP A 94 -3.51 -13.51 12.89
CA TRP A 94 -3.99 -12.71 11.77
C TRP A 94 -3.32 -13.15 10.46
N ALA A 95 -4.05 -13.23 9.36
CA ALA A 95 -3.46 -13.44 8.04
C ALA A 95 -4.24 -12.64 6.99
N PRO A 96 -3.57 -12.09 5.95
CA PRO A 96 -4.25 -11.42 4.85
C PRO A 96 -5.13 -12.42 4.10
N THR A 97 -6.37 -12.05 3.81
CA THR A 97 -7.33 -12.95 3.13
C THR A 97 -7.20 -12.89 1.61
N LEU A 98 -6.81 -11.72 1.10
CA LEU A 98 -6.60 -11.49 -0.34
C LEU A 98 -5.12 -11.37 -0.66
N ASN A 99 -4.72 -11.85 -1.84
CA ASN A 99 -3.43 -11.49 -2.39
C ASN A 99 -3.43 -10.03 -2.87
N LEU A 100 -2.26 -9.52 -3.24
CA LEU A 100 -2.12 -8.12 -3.67
C LEU A 100 -3.03 -7.76 -4.85
N PHE A 101 -3.12 -8.62 -5.86
CA PHE A 101 -3.86 -8.33 -7.08
C PHE A 101 -5.37 -8.46 -6.88
N ASP A 102 -5.82 -9.47 -6.13
CA ASP A 102 -7.22 -9.62 -5.74
C ASP A 102 -7.69 -8.42 -4.92
N CYS A 103 -6.83 -7.91 -4.03
CA CYS A 103 -7.11 -6.70 -3.26
C CYS A 103 -7.26 -5.46 -4.15
N LEU A 104 -6.43 -5.34 -5.20
CA LEU A 104 -6.50 -4.24 -6.15
C LEU A 104 -7.78 -4.31 -6.99
N ASP A 105 -8.14 -5.51 -7.46
CA ASP A 105 -9.33 -5.75 -8.28
C ASP A 105 -10.63 -5.56 -7.49
N ALA A 106 -10.62 -5.77 -6.16
CA ALA A 106 -11.77 -5.51 -5.30
C ALA A 106 -12.06 -4.01 -5.07
N THR A 107 -11.08 -3.13 -5.33
CA THR A 107 -11.16 -1.70 -4.97
C THR A 107 -11.41 -0.78 -6.17
N LEU A 108 -11.07 -1.21 -7.39
CA LEU A 108 -11.10 -0.39 -8.62
C LEU A 108 -12.13 -0.90 -9.63
#